data_AF-A0A965W830-F1
#
_entry.id   AF-A0A965W830-F1
#
_cell.length_a   1.000
_cell.length_b   1.000
_cell.length_c   1.000
_cell.angle_alpha   90.00
_cell.angle_beta   90.00
_cell.angle_gamma   90.00
#
_symmetry.space_group_name_H-M   'P 1'
#
loop_
_entity.id
_entity.type
_entity.pdbx_description
1 polymer ?
#
loop_
_entity_poly.entity_id
_entity_poly.type
_entity_poly.pdbx_seq_one_letter_code
_entity_poly.pdbx_strand_id
1 'polypeptide(L)'
;MSSQQSGQSTSNSEPNKSLTGMALEGTQVVDISNFLAAPMCSMFLADFGASVIKVERPVIGDEIRRWGETKNGVGLYYKAVNRGKKASQQICGRL
;
A
#
# COMPACT_ATOMS: atom_id res chain seq x y z
N MET A 1 3.85 32.83 58.10
CA MET A 1 3.40 31.46 57.79
C MET A 1 2.21 31.56 56.84
N SER A 2 2.42 31.32 55.55
CA SER A 2 1.40 30.76 54.64
C SER A 2 2.05 30.60 53.27
N SER A 3 2.69 29.43 53.15
CA SER A 3 3.09 28.81 51.91
C SER A 3 1.85 28.45 51.09
N GLN A 4 1.70 29.03 49.91
CA GLN A 4 0.82 28.49 48.86
C GLN A 4 1.70 27.98 47.72
N GLN A 5 1.94 26.67 47.73
CA GLN A 5 2.27 25.89 46.54
C GLN A 5 1.08 24.97 46.30
N SER A 6 0.35 25.17 45.21
CA SER A 6 -0.60 24.18 44.72
C SER A 6 -0.83 24.38 43.23
N GLY A 7 -0.51 23.36 42.44
CA GLY A 7 -0.98 23.22 41.07
C GLY A 7 0.12 23.16 40.00
N GLN A 8 1.09 22.25 40.13
CA GLN A 8 1.72 21.73 38.91
C GLN A 8 0.72 20.77 38.27
N SER A 9 0.08 21.22 37.20
CA SER A 9 -0.68 20.37 36.29
C SER A 9 0.26 19.29 35.77
N THR A 10 -0.03 18.04 36.11
CA THR A 10 0.62 16.89 35.50
C THR A 10 0.20 16.86 34.04
N SER A 11 1.01 17.44 33.17
CA SER A 11 0.87 17.23 31.73
C SER A 11 1.16 15.76 31.46
N ASN A 12 0.10 14.95 31.28
CA ASN A 12 0.22 13.61 30.73
C ASN A 12 0.91 13.72 29.36
N SER A 13 2.21 13.50 29.32
CA SER A 13 2.95 13.35 28.07
C SER A 13 2.60 11.99 27.50
N GLU A 14 1.58 11.94 26.65
CA GLU A 14 1.34 10.81 25.75
C GLU A 14 2.67 10.45 25.07
N PRO A 15 3.04 9.15 25.01
CA PRO A 15 4.30 8.76 24.42
C PRO A 15 4.30 9.19 22.95
N ASN A 16 5.29 10.02 22.59
CA ASN A 16 5.54 10.45 21.22
C ASN A 16 5.79 9.20 20.36
N LYS A 17 4.76 8.72 19.67
CA LYS A 17 4.87 7.62 18.71
C LYS A 17 5.82 8.10 17.64
N SER A 18 7.05 7.63 17.69
CA SER A 18 8.10 8.00 16.74
C SER A 18 7.56 7.85 15.32
N LEU A 19 7.52 8.97 14.57
CA LEU A 19 7.05 9.07 13.20
C LEU A 19 8.05 8.42 12.21
N THR A 20 8.64 7.27 12.56
CA THR A 20 9.68 6.58 11.80
C THR A 20 9.12 5.56 10.82
N GLY A 21 7.80 5.52 10.62
CA GLY A 21 7.13 4.63 9.69
C GLY A 21 6.73 5.32 8.38
N MET A 22 6.59 4.56 7.30
CA MET A 22 6.06 5.10 6.05
C MET A 22 4.61 5.56 6.24
N ALA A 23 4.16 6.55 5.46
CA ALA A 23 2.86 7.21 5.68
C ALA A 23 1.66 6.25 5.72
N LEU A 24 1.71 5.13 4.99
CA LEU A 24 0.66 4.11 4.94
C LEU A 24 1.12 2.75 5.48
N GLU A 25 2.20 2.72 6.27
CA GLU A 25 2.68 1.50 6.88
C GLU A 25 1.59 0.82 7.73
N GLY A 26 1.45 -0.49 7.57
CA GLY A 26 0.40 -1.29 8.23
C GLY A 26 -0.95 -1.27 7.51
N THR A 27 -1.17 -0.40 6.52
CA THR A 27 -2.41 -0.35 5.74
C THR A 27 -2.46 -1.51 4.74
N GLN A 28 -3.60 -2.20 4.65
CA GLN A 28 -3.86 -3.27 3.66
C GLN A 28 -4.83 -2.75 2.60
N VAL A 29 -4.52 -2.98 1.33
CA VAL A 29 -5.34 -2.51 0.20
C VAL A 29 -5.58 -3.65 -0.78
N VAL A 30 -6.83 -3.83 -1.19
CA VAL A 30 -7.22 -4.74 -2.27
C VAL A 30 -7.49 -3.92 -3.53
N ASP A 31 -6.68 -4.14 -4.57
CA ASP A 31 -6.80 -3.48 -5.87
C ASP A 31 -7.50 -4.40 -6.88
N ILE A 32 -8.79 -4.14 -7.11
CA ILE A 32 -9.64 -4.82 -8.11
C ILE A 32 -9.80 -4.03 -9.41
N SER A 33 -9.00 -2.98 -9.60
CA SER A 33 -9.14 -2.08 -10.74
C SER A 33 -8.47 -2.62 -12.02
N ASN A 34 -8.75 -2.00 -13.16
CA ASN A 34 -8.18 -2.36 -14.45
C ASN A 34 -7.61 -1.12 -15.15
N PHE A 35 -6.85 -1.33 -16.23
CA PHE A 35 -6.23 -0.28 -17.04
C PHE A 35 -5.15 0.51 -16.27
N LEU A 36 -5.23 1.85 -16.28
CA LEU A 36 -4.13 2.73 -15.87
C LEU A 36 -4.44 3.53 -14.61
N ALA A 37 -5.54 4.29 -14.60
CA ALA A 37 -5.76 5.33 -13.58
C ALA A 37 -5.76 4.77 -12.15
N ALA A 38 -6.63 3.79 -11.89
CA ALA A 38 -6.74 3.19 -10.55
C ALA A 38 -5.55 2.30 -10.17
N PRO A 39 -4.95 1.50 -11.08
CA PRO A 39 -3.70 0.79 -10.80
C PRO A 39 -2.53 1.74 -10.47
N MET A 40 -2.46 2.93 -11.07
CA MET A 40 -1.47 3.94 -10.68
C MET A 40 -1.75 4.51 -9.29
N CYS A 41 -3.01 4.76 -8.92
CA CYS A 41 -3.35 5.22 -7.58
C CYS A 41 -2.88 4.21 -6.51
N SER A 42 -3.22 2.92 -6.68
CA SER A 42 -2.83 1.88 -5.73
C SER A 42 -1.33 1.59 -5.73
N MET A 43 -0.63 1.85 -6.84
CA MET A 43 0.83 1.83 -6.89
C MET A 43 1.44 2.90 -5.98
N PHE A 44 0.92 4.13 -5.97
CA PHE A 44 1.38 5.15 -5.02
C PHE A 44 1.09 4.77 -3.57
N LEU A 45 -0.04 4.10 -3.30
CA LEU A 45 -0.31 3.58 -1.95
C LEU A 45 0.76 2.57 -1.52
N ALA A 46 1.18 1.67 -2.43
CA ALA A 46 2.27 0.73 -2.17
C ALA A 46 3.61 1.45 -1.97
N ASP A 47 3.91 2.46 -2.79
CA ASP A 47 5.12 3.29 -2.66
C ASP A 47 5.16 4.05 -1.32
N PHE A 48 4.01 4.32 -0.70
CA PHE A 48 3.90 4.90 0.65
C PHE A 48 3.80 3.87 1.80
N GLY A 49 4.06 2.60 1.52
CA GLY A 49 4.20 1.55 2.54
C GLY A 49 2.95 0.71 2.78
N ALA A 50 1.88 0.90 2.01
CA ALA A 50 0.71 0.03 2.08
C ALA A 50 1.02 -1.36 1.51
N SER A 51 0.46 -2.41 2.11
CA SER A 51 0.45 -3.75 1.51
C SER A 51 -0.69 -3.86 0.52
N VAL A 52 -0.36 -3.83 -0.77
CA VAL A 52 -1.36 -3.84 -1.85
C VAL A 52 -1.42 -5.21 -2.52
N ILE A 53 -2.62 -5.78 -2.60
CA ILE A 53 -2.89 -7.03 -3.31
C ILE A 53 -3.68 -6.73 -4.57
N LYS A 54 -3.11 -7.04 -5.74
CA LYS A 54 -3.80 -6.96 -7.02
C LYS A 54 -4.63 -8.21 -7.25
N VAL A 55 -5.94 -8.04 -7.33
CA VAL A 55 -6.89 -9.10 -7.70
C VAL A 55 -7.34 -8.88 -9.13
N GLU A 56 -7.40 -9.97 -9.89
CA GLU A 56 -7.75 -9.93 -11.30
C GLU A 56 -8.67 -11.08 -11.67
N ARG A 57 -9.34 -10.95 -12.81
CA ARG A 57 -10.15 -12.02 -13.39
C ARG A 57 -9.29 -13.26 -13.64
N PRO A 58 -9.74 -14.46 -13.23
CA PRO A 58 -9.08 -15.70 -13.59
C PRO A 58 -8.89 -15.81 -15.11
N VAL A 59 -7.80 -16.44 -15.53
CA VAL A 59 -7.43 -16.69 -16.94
C VAL A 59 -7.08 -15.42 -17.74
N ILE A 60 -7.96 -14.41 -17.77
CA ILE A 60 -7.84 -13.23 -18.64
C ILE A 60 -6.93 -12.16 -18.03
N GLY A 61 -7.00 -11.95 -16.71
CA GLY A 61 -6.26 -10.90 -16.01
C GLY A 61 -6.77 -9.48 -16.30
N ASP A 62 -5.95 -8.48 -15.97
CA ASP A 62 -6.09 -7.10 -16.42
C ASP A 62 -5.66 -6.97 -17.90
N GLU A 63 -6.36 -6.16 -18.69
CA GLU A 63 -6.10 -5.95 -20.12
C GLU A 63 -4.71 -5.37 -20.37
N ILE A 64 -4.21 -4.55 -19.44
CA ILE A 64 -2.91 -3.90 -19.57
C ILE A 64 -1.74 -4.90 -19.53
N ARG A 65 -1.97 -6.16 -19.13
CA ARG A 65 -0.98 -7.25 -19.23
C ARG A 65 -0.53 -7.53 -20.66
N ARG A 66 -1.32 -7.11 -21.65
CA ARG A 66 -1.04 -7.31 -23.09
C ARG A 66 -0.65 -6.01 -23.79
N TRP A 67 -0.52 -4.90 -23.06
CA TRP A 67 -0.23 -3.60 -23.66
C TRP A 67 1.26 -3.33 -23.84
N GLY A 68 1.60 -2.83 -25.03
CA GLY A 68 2.95 -2.46 -25.43
C GLY A 68 3.87 -3.66 -25.56
N GLU A 69 5.17 -3.38 -25.50
CA GLU A 69 6.20 -4.41 -25.52
C GLU A 69 6.03 -5.38 -24.35
N THR A 70 6.38 -6.65 -24.59
CA THR A 70 6.28 -7.70 -23.58
C THR A 70 7.66 -8.21 -23.19
N LYS A 71 7.81 -8.58 -21.92
CA LYS A 71 8.97 -9.32 -21.44
C LYS A 71 8.48 -10.51 -20.63
N ASN A 72 8.91 -11.71 -20.98
CA ASN A 72 8.45 -12.97 -20.36
C ASN A 72 6.92 -13.12 -20.42
N GLY A 73 6.31 -12.77 -21.56
CA GLY A 73 4.86 -12.90 -21.75
C GLY A 73 3.99 -11.90 -20.98
N VAL A 74 4.59 -10.89 -20.34
CA VAL A 74 3.85 -9.82 -19.62
C VAL A 74 4.25 -8.46 -20.16
N GLY A 75 3.24 -7.66 -20.52
CA GLY A 75 3.36 -6.30 -21.01
C GLY A 75 4.08 -5.38 -20.02
N LEU A 76 4.96 -4.53 -20.54
CA LEU A 76 5.78 -3.65 -19.71
C LEU A 76 4.94 -2.61 -18.96
N TYR A 77 3.83 -2.14 -19.54
CA TYR A 77 2.91 -1.23 -18.87
C TYR A 77 2.34 -1.84 -17.59
N TYR A 78 1.90 -3.10 -17.64
CA TYR A 78 1.43 -3.81 -16.45
C TYR A 78 2.51 -3.86 -15.36
N LYS A 79 3.76 -4.14 -15.72
CA LYS A 79 4.87 -4.18 -14.75
C LYS A 79 5.13 -2.81 -14.13
N ALA A 80 5.05 -1.74 -14.92
CA ALA A 80 5.28 -0.39 -14.46
C ALA A 80 4.24 0.08 -13.42
N VAL A 81 2.95 -0.16 -13.68
CA VAL A 81 1.86 0.32 -12.81
C VAL A 81 1.47 -0.67 -11.69
N ASN A 82 2.04 -1.87 -11.68
CA ASN A 82 1.81 -2.85 -10.60
C ASN A 82 3.08 -3.22 -9.83
N ARG A 83 4.15 -2.43 -9.97
CA ARG A 83 5.33 -2.56 -9.10
C ARG A 83 4.93 -2.40 -7.63
N GLY A 84 5.62 -3.10 -6.73
CA GLY A 84 5.34 -3.05 -5.28
C GLY A 84 4.09 -3.79 -4.82
N LYS A 85 3.21 -4.22 -5.73
CA LYS A 85 1.99 -4.97 -5.41
C LYS A 85 2.24 -6.48 -5.43
N LYS A 86 1.55 -7.21 -4.55
CA LYS A 86 1.48 -8.69 -4.61
C LYS A 86 0.35 -9.10 -5.54
N ALA A 87 0.62 -10.01 -6.48
CA ALA A 87 -0.44 -10.54 -7.33
C ALA A 87 -1.18 -11.67 -6.61
N SER A 88 -2.51 -11.66 -6.63
CA SER A 88 -3.36 -12.71 -6.06
C SER A 88 -3.04 -14.12 -6.60
N GLN A 89 -2.61 -14.24 -7.86
CA GLN A 89 -2.13 -15.52 -8.43
C GLN A 89 -0.88 -16.06 -7.72
N GLN A 90 -0.03 -15.19 -7.16
CA GLN A 90 1.12 -15.60 -6.35
C GLN A 90 0.72 -16.02 -4.92
N ILE A 91 -0.47 -15.62 -4.46
CA ILE A 91 -1.01 -16.01 -3.15
C ILE A 91 -1.67 -17.40 -3.24
N CYS A 92 -2.32 -17.70 -4.38
CA CYS A 92 -2.95 -19.00 -4.64
C CYS A 92 -1.96 -20.18 -4.70
N GLY A 93 -0.68 -19.94 -5.00
CA GLY A 93 0.36 -20.98 -4.97
C GLY A 93 0.97 -21.26 -3.58
N ARG A 94 0.40 -20.70 -2.51
CA ARG A 94 0.93 -20.80 -1.13
C ARG A 94 -0.11 -21.25 -0.10
N LEU A 95 -1.27 -21.70 -0.57
CA LEU A 95 -2.27 -22.47 0.19
C LEU A 95 -2.24 -23.92 -0.32
#